data_AF-A0A925H143-F1
#
_entry.id   AF-A0A925H143-F1
#
_cell.length_a   1.000
_cell.length_b   1.000
_cell.length_c   1.000
_cell.angle_alpha   90.00
_cell.angle_beta   90.00
_cell.angle_gamma   90.00
#
_symmetry.space_group_name_H-M   'P 1'
#
loop_
_entity.id
_entity.type
_entity.pdbx_description
1 polymer ?
#
loop_
_entity_poly.entity_id
_entity_poly.type
_entity_poly.pdbx_seq_one_letter_code
_entity_poly.pdbx_strand_id
1 'polypeptide(L)'
;TDEFDHVQHPSYIEFFNRILPETHDSSVLREKYEREFATNPSYIEMYRRGHAYHGAHPFYMWYWAENGRAHVGHVIAAGAENAHVPAAMGWERADNMTEAIAMARSYMGRSAQITMLHQPVIAICDVS
;
A
#
# COMPACT_ATOMS: atom_id res chain seq x y z
N THR A 1 9.88 8.75 9.20
CA THR A 1 9.36 7.64 10.04
C THR A 1 8.09 7.13 9.39
N ASP A 2 7.55 6.00 9.82
CA ASP A 2 6.16 5.66 9.53
C ASP A 2 5.25 6.54 10.40
N GLU A 3 4.27 7.19 9.78
CA GLU A 3 3.37 8.12 10.46
C GLU A 3 1.92 7.70 10.19
N PHE A 4 1.16 7.56 11.27
CA PHE A 4 -0.25 7.21 11.23
C PHE A 4 -1.06 8.20 12.04
N ASP A 5 -2.23 8.60 11.53
CA ASP A 5 -3.24 9.22 12.37
C ASP A 5 -3.88 8.12 13.24
N HIS A 6 -3.56 8.15 14.53
CA HIS A 6 -4.04 7.16 15.51
C HIS A 6 -5.56 7.18 15.73
N VAL A 7 -6.24 8.26 15.35
CA VAL A 7 -7.70 8.39 15.43
C VAL A 7 -8.35 7.78 14.20
N GLN A 8 -7.85 8.12 13.00
CA GLN A 8 -8.46 7.66 11.75
C GLN A 8 -8.01 6.26 11.31
N HIS A 9 -6.76 5.88 11.62
CA HIS A 9 -6.10 4.70 11.08
C HIS A 9 -5.64 3.67 12.14
N PRO A 10 -6.40 3.39 13.22
CA PRO A 10 -5.95 2.46 14.25
C PRO A 10 -5.71 1.05 13.72
N SER A 11 -6.56 0.55 12.80
CA SER A 11 -6.39 -0.76 12.17
C SER A 11 -5.22 -0.83 11.19
N TYR A 12 -4.82 0.30 10.59
CA TYR A 12 -3.68 0.35 9.68
C TYR A 12 -2.35 0.17 10.42
N ILE A 13 -2.26 0.69 11.64
CA ILE A 13 -1.04 0.55 12.46
C ILE A 13 -0.77 -0.93 12.70
N GLU A 14 -1.79 -1.69 13.09
CA GLU A 14 -1.65 -3.13 13.31
C GLU A 14 -1.43 -3.87 11.99
N PHE A 15 -2.17 -3.53 10.94
CA PHE A 15 -1.98 -4.13 9.61
C PHE A 15 -0.55 -3.95 9.11
N PHE A 16 -0.01 -2.73 9.21
CA PHE A 16 1.34 -2.42 8.73
C PHE A 16 2.43 -3.09 9.57
N ASN A 17 2.31 -3.04 10.90
CA ASN A 17 3.38 -3.51 11.80
C ASN A 17 3.34 -5.01 12.11
N ARG A 18 2.15 -5.62 12.16
CA ARG A 18 1.99 -7.03 12.49
C ARG A 18 1.75 -7.88 11.25
N ILE A 19 0.93 -7.42 10.32
CA ILE A 19 0.39 -8.28 9.26
C ILE A 19 1.26 -8.26 8.00
N LEU A 20 1.62 -7.09 7.47
CA LEU A 20 2.45 -6.99 6.26
C LEU A 20 3.83 -7.67 6.36
N PRO A 21 4.52 -7.72 7.53
CA PRO A 21 5.76 -8.46 7.66
C PRO A 21 5.60 -9.98 7.49
N GLU A 22 4.41 -10.52 7.71
CA GLU A 22 4.16 -11.96 7.56
C GLU A 22 3.92 -12.36 6.10
N THR A 23 3.20 -11.53 5.34
CA THR A 23 2.92 -11.80 3.94
C THR A 23 2.40 -10.56 3.21
N HIS A 24 2.72 -10.49 1.92
CA HIS A 24 2.17 -9.53 0.97
C HIS A 24 1.07 -10.13 0.10
N ASP A 25 0.75 -11.41 0.23
CA ASP A 25 -0.25 -12.10 -0.59
C ASP A 25 -1.68 -11.80 -0.10
N SER A 26 -2.46 -11.11 -0.93
CA SER A 26 -3.84 -10.72 -0.62
C SER A 26 -4.74 -11.88 -0.23
N SER A 27 -4.57 -13.05 -0.87
CA SER A 27 -5.39 -14.24 -0.59
C SER A 27 -5.08 -14.80 0.80
N VAL A 28 -3.81 -14.85 1.17
CA VAL A 28 -3.39 -15.28 2.51
C VAL A 28 -3.88 -14.30 3.57
N LEU A 29 -3.77 -13.00 3.31
CA LEU A 29 -4.25 -11.94 4.22
C LEU A 29 -5.75 -12.04 4.48
N ARG A 30 -6.53 -12.25 3.40
CA ARG A 30 -7.99 -12.44 3.48
C ARG A 30 -8.36 -13.64 4.35
N GLU A 31 -7.70 -14.77 4.11
CA GLU A 31 -8.06 -16.02 4.78
C GLU A 31 -7.65 -16.05 6.25
N LYS A 32 -6.50 -15.44 6.60
CA LYS A 32 -5.97 -15.47 7.96
C LYS A 32 -6.49 -14.34 8.85
N TYR A 33 -6.58 -13.10 8.35
CA TYR A 33 -6.67 -11.91 9.20
C TYR A 33 -7.89 -11.03 8.96
N GLU A 34 -8.47 -11.00 7.75
CA GLU A 34 -9.55 -10.03 7.44
C GLU A 34 -10.74 -10.18 8.39
N ARG A 35 -11.19 -11.42 8.65
CA ARG A 35 -12.33 -11.66 9.54
C ARG A 35 -12.06 -11.21 10.98
N GLU A 36 -10.86 -11.43 11.48
CA GLU A 36 -10.45 -11.00 12.82
C GLU A 36 -10.60 -9.48 12.95
N PHE A 37 -10.03 -8.72 11.99
CA PHE A 37 -10.12 -7.27 11.99
C PHE A 37 -11.54 -6.75 11.74
N ALA A 38 -12.28 -7.38 10.83
CA ALA A 38 -13.64 -6.99 10.48
C ALA A 38 -14.64 -7.19 11.63
N THR A 39 -14.38 -8.13 12.53
CA THR A 39 -15.27 -8.47 13.65
C THR A 39 -14.75 -8.03 15.01
N ASN A 40 -13.57 -7.41 15.07
CA ASN A 40 -12.98 -6.91 16.30
C ASN A 40 -13.88 -5.82 16.94
N PRO A 41 -14.44 -6.05 18.15
CA PRO A 41 -15.31 -5.09 18.81
C PRO A 41 -14.70 -3.70 19.01
N SER A 42 -13.38 -3.62 19.23
CA SER A 42 -12.67 -2.35 19.40
C SER A 42 -12.65 -1.53 18.11
N TYR A 43 -12.33 -2.17 16.97
CA TYR A 43 -12.36 -1.49 15.67
C TYR A 43 -13.79 -1.11 15.26
N ILE A 44 -14.77 -1.96 15.56
CA ILE A 44 -16.19 -1.63 15.32
C ILE A 44 -16.58 -0.40 16.15
N GLU A 45 -16.19 -0.30 17.41
CA GLU A 45 -16.51 0.83 18.26
C GLU A 45 -15.88 2.13 17.75
N MET A 46 -14.58 2.08 17.44
CA MET A 46 -13.83 3.23 16.89
C MET A 46 -14.42 3.72 15.57
N TYR A 47 -14.91 2.81 14.72
CA TYR A 47 -15.58 3.15 13.46
C TYR A 47 -16.99 3.72 13.66
N ARG A 48 -17.81 3.08 14.52
CA ARG A 48 -19.24 3.43 14.66
C ARG A 48 -19.47 4.66 15.53
N ARG A 49 -18.63 4.87 16.54
CA ARG A 49 -18.78 5.97 17.51
C ARG A 49 -17.60 6.95 17.51
N GLY A 50 -16.53 6.65 16.79
CA GLY A 50 -15.39 7.54 16.57
C GLY A 50 -15.28 8.01 15.11
N HIS A 51 -14.06 8.34 14.71
CA HIS A 51 -13.71 8.80 13.35
C HIS A 51 -12.77 7.84 12.62
N ALA A 52 -12.63 6.61 13.12
CA ALA A 52 -11.74 5.62 12.52
C ALA A 52 -12.35 5.01 11.24
N TYR A 53 -11.50 4.56 10.33
CA TYR A 53 -11.92 3.59 9.32
C TYR A 53 -12.30 2.25 9.96
N HIS A 54 -13.16 1.49 9.25
CA HIS A 54 -13.50 0.13 9.66
C HIS A 54 -12.26 -0.77 9.73
N GLY A 55 -12.25 -1.78 10.62
CA GLY A 55 -11.11 -2.69 10.80
C GLY A 55 -10.67 -3.41 9.51
N ALA A 56 -11.60 -3.71 8.62
CA ALA A 56 -11.32 -4.35 7.32
C ALA A 56 -10.74 -3.40 6.25
N HIS A 57 -10.82 -2.08 6.45
CA HIS A 57 -10.43 -1.09 5.44
C HIS A 57 -8.97 -1.20 4.94
N PRO A 58 -7.93 -1.42 5.78
CA PRO A 58 -6.56 -1.61 5.29
C PRO A 58 -6.40 -2.81 4.35
N PHE A 59 -7.20 -3.86 4.51
CA PHE A 59 -7.17 -5.04 3.63
C PHE A 59 -7.65 -4.69 2.23
N TYR A 60 -8.76 -3.97 2.10
CA TYR A 60 -9.29 -3.56 0.80
C TYR A 60 -8.35 -2.60 0.07
N MET A 61 -7.72 -1.67 0.81
CA MET A 61 -6.68 -0.81 0.23
C MET A 61 -5.48 -1.62 -0.25
N TRP A 62 -5.07 -2.65 0.50
CA TRP A 62 -3.98 -3.53 0.08
C TRP A 62 -4.34 -4.37 -1.15
N TYR A 63 -5.56 -4.91 -1.24
CA TYR A 63 -5.97 -5.75 -2.37
C TYR A 63 -5.91 -5.01 -3.70
N TRP A 64 -6.20 -3.70 -3.71
CA TRP A 64 -6.01 -2.87 -4.90
C TRP A 64 -4.52 -2.69 -5.25
N ALA A 65 -3.70 -2.37 -4.26
CA ALA A 65 -2.27 -2.13 -4.46
C ALA A 65 -1.51 -3.40 -4.88
N GLU A 66 -1.78 -4.50 -4.20
CA GLU A 66 -1.14 -5.80 -4.40
C GLU A 66 -1.48 -6.39 -5.76
N ASN A 67 -2.74 -6.30 -6.20
CA ASN A 67 -3.13 -6.74 -7.53
C ASN A 67 -2.37 -5.97 -8.63
N GLY A 68 -2.18 -4.66 -8.46
CA GLY A 68 -1.32 -3.87 -9.36
C GLY A 68 0.13 -4.35 -9.34
N ARG A 69 0.67 -4.58 -8.14
CA ARG A 69 2.04 -5.08 -7.93
C ARG A 69 2.26 -6.45 -8.56
N ALA A 70 1.27 -7.35 -8.52
CA ALA A 70 1.37 -8.70 -9.08
C ALA A 70 1.55 -8.72 -10.62
N HIS A 71 1.22 -7.62 -11.30
CA HIS A 71 1.32 -7.49 -12.76
C HIS A 71 2.50 -6.64 -13.23
N VAL A 72 3.38 -6.23 -12.32
CA VAL A 72 4.61 -5.48 -12.63
C VAL A 72 5.83 -6.20 -12.07
N GLY A 73 6.99 -6.02 -12.72
CA GLY A 73 8.23 -6.67 -12.27
C GLY A 73 8.77 -6.08 -10.97
N HIS A 74 8.95 -4.76 -10.93
CA HIS A 74 9.50 -4.02 -9.80
C HIS A 74 8.67 -2.76 -9.52
N VAL A 75 8.49 -2.45 -8.23
CA VAL A 75 7.91 -1.19 -7.77
C VAL A 75 8.99 -0.40 -7.04
N ILE A 76 9.24 0.82 -7.50
CA ILE A 76 10.28 1.71 -6.96
C ILE A 76 9.61 3.00 -6.48
N ALA A 77 9.68 3.26 -5.18
CA ALA A 77 9.22 4.49 -4.56
C ALA A 77 10.31 5.57 -4.67
N ALA A 78 10.16 6.47 -5.66
CA ALA A 78 11.06 7.60 -5.88
C ALA A 78 10.78 8.74 -4.89
N GLY A 79 11.81 9.22 -4.20
CA GLY A 79 11.68 10.35 -3.26
C GLY A 79 11.10 9.97 -1.91
N ALA A 80 11.02 8.67 -1.58
CA ALA A 80 10.56 8.26 -0.25
C ALA A 80 11.56 8.72 0.82
N GLU A 81 11.06 9.38 1.86
CA GLU A 81 11.87 9.97 2.94
C GLU A 81 12.57 8.93 3.82
N ASN A 82 12.11 7.68 3.79
CA ASN A 82 12.71 6.58 4.53
C ASN A 82 12.70 5.28 3.72
N ALA A 83 13.61 4.38 4.05
CA ALA A 83 13.69 3.05 3.42
C ALA A 83 12.73 2.02 4.06
N HIS A 84 12.30 2.26 5.31
CA HIS A 84 11.50 1.31 6.08
C HIS A 84 10.11 1.06 5.46
N VAL A 85 9.38 2.12 5.13
CA VAL A 85 8.01 2.03 4.61
C VAL A 85 7.96 1.35 3.24
N PRO A 86 8.76 1.74 2.22
CA PRO A 86 8.79 1.02 0.96
C PRO A 86 9.15 -0.46 1.14
N ALA A 87 10.15 -0.77 1.97
CA ALA A 87 10.56 -2.15 2.21
C ALA A 87 9.45 -2.99 2.86
N ALA A 88 8.73 -2.45 3.85
CA ALA A 88 7.59 -3.11 4.49
C ALA A 88 6.45 -3.41 3.50
N MET A 89 6.33 -2.62 2.43
CA MET A 89 5.36 -2.79 1.35
C MET A 89 5.86 -3.68 0.20
N GLY A 90 7.09 -4.20 0.28
CA GLY A 90 7.71 -5.02 -0.76
C GLY A 90 8.19 -4.20 -1.97
N TRP A 91 8.52 -2.93 -1.77
CA TRP A 91 9.00 -2.00 -2.80
C TRP A 91 10.46 -1.63 -2.57
N GLU A 92 11.14 -1.22 -3.64
CA GLU A 92 12.45 -0.59 -3.55
C GLU A 92 12.32 0.92 -3.36
N ARG A 93 13.36 1.54 -2.79
CA ARG A 93 13.39 2.98 -2.50
C ARG A 93 14.51 3.65 -3.30
N ALA A 94 14.20 4.81 -3.87
CA ALA A 94 15.17 5.68 -4.53
C ALA A 94 15.07 7.10 -3.96
N ASP A 95 16.18 7.85 -3.90
CA ASP A 95 16.21 9.23 -3.41
C ASP A 95 15.44 10.19 -4.33
N ASN A 96 15.38 9.90 -5.63
CA ASN A 96 14.71 10.76 -6.61
C ASN A 96 14.35 9.99 -7.89
N MET A 97 13.65 10.68 -8.80
CA MET A 97 13.20 10.12 -10.09
C MET A 97 14.35 9.66 -10.99
N THR A 98 15.48 10.37 -11.01
CA THR A 98 16.64 10.01 -11.83
C THR A 98 17.21 8.66 -11.42
N GLU A 99 17.36 8.44 -10.11
CA GLU A 99 17.81 7.17 -9.56
C GLU A 99 16.79 6.05 -9.82
N ALA A 100 15.51 6.31 -9.61
CA ALA A 100 14.45 5.32 -9.88
C ALA A 100 14.46 4.85 -11.35
N ILE A 101 14.64 5.78 -12.30
CA ILE A 101 14.76 5.44 -13.73
C ILE A 101 16.03 4.62 -14.01
N ALA A 102 17.14 4.93 -13.34
CA ALA A 102 18.39 4.17 -13.48
C ALA A 102 18.24 2.73 -12.95
N MET A 103 17.57 2.55 -11.81
CA MET A 103 17.22 1.23 -11.26
C MET A 103 16.30 0.46 -12.21
N ALA A 104 15.22 1.08 -12.68
CA ALA A 104 14.28 0.47 -13.62
C ALA A 104 14.96 0.04 -14.94
N ARG A 105 15.87 0.85 -15.48
CA ARG A 105 16.65 0.49 -16.69
C ARG A 105 17.68 -0.60 -16.44
N SER A 106 18.22 -0.69 -15.23
CA SER A 106 19.13 -1.78 -14.86
C SER A 106 18.38 -3.12 -14.82
N TYR A 107 17.10 -3.10 -14.44
CA TYR A 107 16.22 -4.27 -14.46
C TYR A 107 15.67 -4.60 -15.86
N MET A 108 15.10 -3.62 -16.57
CA MET A 108 14.40 -3.82 -17.87
C MET A 108 15.32 -3.78 -19.10
N GLY A 109 16.55 -3.25 -18.95
CA GLY A 109 17.49 -3.00 -20.03
C GLY A 109 17.51 -1.55 -20.53
N ARG A 110 18.64 -1.17 -21.15
CA ARG A 110 18.92 0.22 -21.57
C ARG A 110 17.94 0.77 -22.63
N SER A 111 17.31 -0.10 -23.41
CA SER A 111 16.33 0.27 -24.45
C SER A 111 14.90 0.42 -23.93
N ALA A 112 14.67 0.27 -22.62
CA ALA A 112 13.34 0.40 -22.03
C ALA A 112 12.69 1.76 -22.36
N GLN A 113 11.46 1.69 -22.86
CA GLN A 113 10.61 2.84 -23.09
C GLN A 113 9.91 3.22 -21.77
N ILE A 114 9.61 4.51 -21.58
CA ILE A 114 8.95 5.02 -20.38
C ILE A 114 7.59 5.59 -20.78
N THR A 115 6.54 5.10 -20.12
CA THR A 115 5.21 5.69 -20.19
C THR A 115 4.96 6.49 -18.92
N MET A 116 4.60 7.77 -19.05
CA MET A 116 4.19 8.61 -17.93
C MET A 116 2.67 8.60 -17.83
N LEU A 117 2.16 8.27 -16.64
CA LEU A 117 0.75 8.42 -16.30
C LEU A 117 0.58 9.66 -15.42
N HIS A 118 -0.03 10.70 -15.97
CA HIS A 118 -0.36 11.93 -15.24
C HIS A 118 -1.87 11.97 -15.00
N GLN A 119 -2.32 11.47 -13.84
CA GLN A 119 -3.74 11.39 -13.47
C GLN A 119 -3.97 11.93 -12.05
N PRO A 120 -5.19 12.41 -11.73
CA PRO A 120 -5.56 12.77 -10.36
C PRO A 120 -5.59 11.53 -9.45
N VAL A 121 -5.48 11.75 -8.13
CA VAL A 121 -5.37 10.70 -7.09
C VAL A 121 -6.54 9.72 -7.09
N ILE A 122 -7.72 10.15 -7.54
CA ILE A 122 -8.89 9.30 -7.76
C ILE A 122 -9.41 9.60 -9.16
N ALA A 123 -9.46 8.58 -10.01
CA ALA A 123 -10.16 8.68 -11.28
C ALA A 123 -11.66 8.83 -11.01
N ILE A 124 -12.21 10.01 -11.31
CA ILE A 124 -13.66 10.22 -11.35
C ILE A 124 -14.07 10.03 -12.81
N CYS A 125 -14.77 8.93 -13.10
CA CYS A 125 -15.36 8.76 -14.42
C CYS A 125 -16.54 9.72 -14.56
N ASP A 126 -16.61 10.42 -15.69
CA ASP A 126 -17.82 11.13 -16.08
C ASP A 126 -18.91 10.10 -16.37
N VAL A 127 -20.09 10.28 -15.78
CA VAL A 127 -21.27 9.47 -16.05
C VAL A 127 -22.26 10.40 -16.75
N SER A 128 -22.02 10.62 -18.04
CA SER A 128 -22.94 11.30 -18.95
C SER A 128 -23.85 10.33 -19.68
#